data_AF-A0A369UK08-F1
#
_entry.id   AF-A0A369UK08-F1
#
_cell.length_a   1.000
_cell.length_b   1.000
_cell.length_c   1.000
_cell.angle_alpha   90.00
_cell.angle_beta   90.00
_cell.angle_gamma   90.00
#
_symmetry.space_group_name_H-M   'P 1'
#
loop_
_entity.id
_entity.type
_entity.pdbx_description
1 polymer ?
#
loop_
_entity_poly.entity_id
_entity_poly.type
_entity_poly.pdbx_seq_one_letter_code
_entity_poly.pdbx_strand_id
1 'polypeptide(L)'
;MDHISAFGSLLKYGLPGLALGLFLGAIAGIVAKNLTSLTVDALKVCFKYATILFALTCVANVVPLFLDYLSGQRNSRMTIAVNVEPSFGEKYPQAVAHMKTDLTPHPADNHVDVSTHGTNSTVYVDVTAMGDVMDQLLHNNVDLKTQVSMLQKGNDERAKLYAAIVPAPQAVRDTVDKVMNAADSSAVATDTCRKSNAALCGWAHLAAGNAQAAQVSFTAAAGDPAVPKEQAASAQNGLGYTYLTEGRTVEAIQQTKSAAVAGDHGASVQLQAIKRTVKGI
;
A
#
# COMPACT_ATOMS: atom_id res chain seq x y z
N MET A 1 -32.75 6.70 45.39
CA MET A 1 -31.39 6.17 45.62
C MET A 1 -31.16 5.08 44.60
N ASP A 2 -30.21 5.29 43.69
CA ASP A 2 -29.98 4.38 42.58
C ASP A 2 -29.60 2.98 43.07
N HIS A 3 -30.37 1.97 42.68
CA HIS A 3 -30.13 0.57 43.06
C HIS A 3 -28.71 0.08 42.69
N ILE A 4 -28.06 0.74 41.72
CA ILE A 4 -26.67 0.50 41.29
C ILE A 4 -25.65 0.96 42.35
N SER A 5 -25.87 2.09 43.03
CA SER A 5 -24.96 2.55 44.09
C SER A 5 -25.08 1.69 45.35
N ALA A 6 -26.29 1.18 45.63
CA ALA A 6 -26.53 0.25 46.71
C ALA A 6 -25.84 -1.11 46.46
N PHE A 7 -25.97 -1.70 45.27
CA PHE A 7 -25.34 -2.99 44.94
C PHE A 7 -23.80 -2.89 44.81
N GLY A 8 -23.30 -1.82 44.19
CA GLY A 8 -21.87 -1.53 44.13
C GLY A 8 -21.24 -1.32 45.51
N SER A 9 -21.94 -0.62 46.40
CA SER A 9 -21.52 -0.46 47.81
C SER A 9 -21.58 -1.79 48.57
N LEU A 10 -22.60 -2.62 48.33
CA LEU A 10 -22.74 -3.94 48.95
C LEU A 10 -21.61 -4.90 48.53
N LEU A 11 -21.22 -4.88 47.25
CA LEU A 11 -20.09 -5.67 46.74
C LEU A 11 -18.74 -5.15 47.24
N LYS A 12 -18.57 -3.83 47.33
CA LYS A 12 -17.28 -3.20 47.65
C LYS A 12 -16.99 -3.13 49.15
N TYR A 13 -18.03 -2.97 49.98
CA TYR A 13 -17.89 -2.82 51.43
C TYR A 13 -18.58 -3.92 52.23
N GLY A 14 -19.70 -4.46 51.75
CA GLY A 14 -20.47 -5.49 52.43
C GLY A 14 -19.83 -6.88 52.31
N LEU A 15 -19.56 -7.33 51.08
CA LEU A 15 -19.11 -8.70 50.79
C LEU A 15 -17.76 -9.08 51.42
N PRO A 16 -16.75 -8.19 51.48
CA PRO A 16 -15.51 -8.45 52.21
C PRO A 16 -15.71 -8.57 53.72
N GLY A 17 -16.55 -7.72 54.33
CA GLY A 17 -16.89 -7.81 55.76
C GLY A 17 -17.67 -9.09 56.08
N LEU A 18 -18.45 -9.57 55.12
CA LEU A 18 -19.26 -10.77 55.19
C LEU A 18 -18.41 -12.04 55.11
N ALA A 19 -17.43 -12.06 54.20
CA ALA A 19 -16.44 -13.13 54.12
C ALA A 19 -15.57 -13.19 55.39
N LEU A 20 -15.18 -12.04 55.94
CA LEU A 20 -14.43 -11.95 57.20
C LEU A 20 -15.25 -12.46 58.39
N GLY A 21 -16.55 -12.12 58.46
CA GLY A 21 -17.46 -12.59 59.51
C GLY A 21 -17.68 -14.10 59.49
N LEU A 22 -17.86 -14.70 58.30
CA LEU A 22 -17.97 -16.15 58.14
C LEU A 22 -16.65 -16.85 58.49
N PHE A 23 -15.51 -16.27 58.13
CA PHE A 23 -14.18 -16.81 58.43
C PHE A 23 -13.89 -16.79 59.93
N LEU A 24 -14.16 -15.67 60.61
CA LEU A 24 -14.03 -15.56 62.07
C LEU A 24 -15.02 -16.47 62.81
N GLY A 25 -16.25 -16.61 62.31
CA GLY A 25 -17.25 -17.55 62.84
C GLY A 25 -16.82 -19.02 62.72
N ALA A 26 -16.20 -19.40 61.60
CA ALA A 26 -15.65 -20.75 61.41
C ALA A 26 -14.48 -21.02 62.35
N ILE A 27 -13.58 -20.05 62.55
CA ILE A 27 -12.47 -20.15 63.52
C ILE A 27 -13.02 -20.30 64.95
N ALA A 28 -13.99 -19.48 65.35
CA ALA A 28 -14.63 -19.60 66.65
C ALA A 28 -15.32 -20.95 66.86
N GLY A 29 -15.97 -21.49 65.82
CA GLY A 29 -16.58 -22.83 65.84
C GLY A 29 -15.57 -23.97 65.98
N ILE A 30 -14.37 -23.83 65.43
CA ILE A 30 -13.27 -24.80 65.56
C ILE A 30 -12.65 -24.71 66.97
N VAL A 31 -12.43 -23.50 67.50
CA VAL A 31 -11.90 -23.30 68.86
C VAL A 31 -12.90 -23.79 69.92
N ALA A 32 -14.21 -23.63 69.68
CA ALA A 32 -15.27 -24.06 70.59
C ALA A 32 -15.44 -25.58 70.69
N LYS A 33 -14.88 -26.39 69.77
CA LYS A 33 -14.93 -27.87 69.87
C LYS A 33 -14.14 -28.44 71.06
N ASN A 34 -13.24 -27.66 71.66
CA ASN A 34 -12.37 -28.09 72.76
C ASN A 34 -12.79 -27.56 74.14
N LEU A 35 -13.96 -26.92 74.26
CA LEU A 35 -14.47 -26.34 75.51
C LEU A 35 -15.81 -26.99 75.90
N THR A 36 -15.84 -27.70 77.02
CA THR A 36 -17.00 -28.43 77.55
C THR A 36 -17.71 -27.64 78.65
N SER A 37 -18.21 -26.45 78.31
CA SER A 37 -19.04 -25.63 79.20
C SER A 37 -20.43 -25.40 78.60
N LEU A 38 -21.46 -25.37 79.46
CA LEU A 38 -22.87 -25.12 79.12
C LEU A 38 -23.07 -23.85 78.26
N THR A 39 -22.19 -22.86 78.40
CA THR A 39 -22.17 -21.62 77.60
C THR A 39 -21.86 -21.84 76.11
N VAL A 40 -21.20 -22.94 75.75
CA VAL A 40 -20.77 -23.24 74.38
C VAL A 40 -21.95 -23.74 73.52
N ASP A 41 -22.92 -24.43 74.12
CA ASP A 41 -24.06 -24.95 73.36
C ASP A 41 -25.10 -23.87 73.05
N ALA A 42 -25.32 -22.91 73.94
CA ALA A 42 -26.11 -21.72 73.65
C ALA A 42 -25.50 -20.90 72.50
N LEU A 43 -24.16 -20.77 72.48
CA LEU A 43 -23.45 -20.05 71.41
C LEU A 43 -23.58 -20.77 70.05
N LYS A 44 -23.50 -22.11 70.03
CA LYS A 44 -23.73 -22.91 68.81
C LYS A 44 -25.14 -22.73 68.27
N VAL A 45 -26.16 -22.68 69.14
CA VAL A 45 -27.55 -22.47 68.73
C VAL A 45 -27.74 -21.06 68.17
N CYS A 46 -27.25 -20.03 68.86
CA CYS A 46 -27.29 -18.65 68.38
C CYS A 46 -26.56 -18.48 67.04
N PHE A 47 -25.41 -19.12 66.85
CA PHE A 47 -24.69 -19.09 65.59
C PHE A 47 -25.50 -19.74 64.46
N LYS A 48 -26.10 -20.92 64.69
CA LYS A 48 -26.96 -21.58 63.70
C LYS A 48 -28.14 -20.69 63.28
N TYR A 49 -28.80 -20.05 64.24
CA TYR A 49 -29.90 -19.13 63.93
C TYR A 49 -29.43 -17.89 63.17
N ALA A 50 -28.29 -17.31 63.55
CA ALA A 50 -27.71 -16.17 62.84
C ALA A 50 -27.36 -16.53 61.38
N THR A 51 -26.80 -17.71 61.12
CA THR A 51 -26.47 -18.15 59.76
C THR A 51 -27.73 -18.40 58.91
N ILE A 52 -28.80 -18.94 59.52
CA ILE A 52 -30.08 -19.18 58.83
C ILE A 52 -30.78 -17.85 58.49
N LEU A 53 -30.88 -16.93 59.46
CA LEU A 53 -31.43 -15.59 59.24
C LEU A 53 -30.65 -14.84 58.16
N PHE A 54 -29.32 -14.95 58.20
CA PHE A 54 -28.43 -14.36 57.21
C PHE A 54 -28.67 -14.91 55.81
N ALA A 55 -28.76 -16.25 55.66
CA ALA A 55 -29.06 -16.88 54.37
C ALA A 55 -30.42 -16.44 53.83
N LEU A 56 -31.44 -16.34 54.69
CA LEU A 56 -32.77 -15.83 54.33
C LEU A 56 -32.71 -14.37 53.84
N THR A 57 -31.98 -13.48 54.52
CA THR A 57 -31.83 -12.09 54.07
C THR A 57 -31.03 -11.95 52.78
N CYS A 58 -29.99 -12.77 52.56
CA CYS A 58 -29.24 -12.79 51.32
C CYS A 58 -30.10 -13.26 50.15
N VAL A 59 -30.85 -14.35 50.32
CA VAL A 59 -31.74 -14.86 49.28
C VAL A 59 -32.88 -13.87 48.99
N ALA A 60 -33.46 -13.24 50.01
CA ALA A 60 -34.57 -12.31 49.81
C ALA A 60 -34.16 -10.98 49.15
N ASN A 61 -32.95 -10.48 49.37
CA ASN A 61 -32.55 -9.14 48.89
C ASN A 61 -31.53 -9.18 47.75
N VAL A 62 -30.57 -10.10 47.77
CA VAL A 62 -29.46 -10.12 46.80
C VAL A 62 -29.84 -10.88 45.53
N VAL A 63 -30.63 -11.96 45.64
CA VAL A 63 -31.03 -12.77 44.49
C VAL A 63 -31.94 -12.00 43.53
N PRO A 64 -32.94 -11.21 43.98
CA PRO A 64 -33.73 -10.39 43.06
C PRO A 64 -32.89 -9.32 42.36
N LEU A 65 -31.98 -8.64 43.07
CA LEU A 65 -31.04 -7.67 42.49
C LEU A 65 -30.10 -8.30 41.44
N PHE A 66 -29.65 -9.54 41.69
CA PHE A 66 -28.80 -10.27 40.76
C PHE A 66 -29.58 -10.80 39.54
N LEU A 67 -30.82 -11.25 39.74
CA LEU A 67 -31.70 -11.66 38.64
C LEU A 67 -32.16 -10.47 37.81
N ASP A 68 -32.40 -9.29 38.40
CA ASP A 68 -32.63 -8.03 37.66
C ASP A 68 -31.37 -7.58 36.90
N TYR A 69 -30.18 -7.78 37.48
CA TYR A 69 -28.92 -7.53 36.77
C TYR A 69 -28.72 -8.45 35.56
N LEU A 70 -29.09 -9.72 35.67
CA LEU A 70 -28.98 -10.69 34.57
C LEU A 70 -30.11 -10.58 33.53
N SER A 71 -31.32 -10.19 33.94
CA SER A 71 -32.49 -10.03 33.06
C SER A 71 -32.58 -8.63 32.43
N GLY A 72 -31.82 -7.67 32.95
CA GLY A 72 -31.72 -6.32 32.40
C GLY A 72 -31.15 -6.34 30.99
N GLN A 73 -32.01 -6.02 30.02
CA GLN A 73 -31.70 -5.70 28.63
C GLN A 73 -30.52 -4.72 28.47
N ARG A 74 -29.28 -5.19 28.50
CA ARG A 74 -28.09 -4.39 28.11
C ARG A 74 -27.10 -5.23 27.34
N ASN A 75 -27.46 -5.52 26.10
CA ASN A 75 -26.47 -5.67 25.04
C ASN A 75 -27.06 -5.16 23.73
N SER A 76 -27.31 -3.85 23.68
CA SER A 76 -27.31 -3.14 22.40
C SER A 76 -25.85 -3.03 21.97
N ARG A 77 -25.30 -4.08 21.35
CA ARG A 77 -24.01 -3.95 20.66
C ARG A 77 -24.25 -3.03 19.46
N MET A 78 -23.96 -1.75 19.63
CA MET A 78 -23.93 -0.81 18.52
C MET A 78 -22.82 -1.26 17.58
N THR A 79 -23.20 -1.69 16.38
CA THR A 79 -22.24 -2.05 15.33
C THR A 79 -22.00 -0.80 14.51
N ILE A 80 -20.76 -0.33 14.48
CA ILE A 80 -20.35 0.83 13.68
C ILE A 80 -19.70 0.29 12.42
N ALA A 81 -20.40 0.38 11.28
CA ALA A 81 -19.81 0.15 9.97
C ALA A 81 -19.36 1.51 9.42
N VAL A 82 -18.06 1.67 9.21
CA VAL A 82 -17.50 2.85 8.54
C VAL A 82 -17.29 2.46 7.08
N ASN A 83 -18.22 2.86 6.21
CA ASN A 83 -18.05 2.72 4.77
C ASN A 83 -17.46 4.02 4.23
N VAL A 84 -16.23 3.91 3.72
CA VAL A 84 -15.58 5.01 2.98
C VAL A 84 -15.80 4.74 1.51
N GLU A 85 -16.79 5.40 0.92
CA GLU A 85 -17.06 5.32 -0.51
C GLU A 85 -16.37 6.48 -1.23
N PRO A 86 -15.39 6.23 -2.12
CA PRO A 86 -14.82 7.29 -2.93
C PRO A 86 -15.82 7.68 -4.02
N SER A 87 -16.46 8.84 -3.85
CA SER A 87 -17.34 9.45 -4.87
C SER A 87 -16.50 10.23 -5.87
N PHE A 88 -16.22 9.62 -7.03
CA PHE A 88 -15.63 10.32 -8.18
C PHE A 88 -16.73 10.92 -9.06
N GLY A 89 -17.12 12.17 -8.80
CA GLY A 89 -18.07 12.89 -9.64
C GLY A 89 -17.46 13.27 -11.00
N GLU A 90 -18.28 13.23 -12.06
CA GLU A 90 -17.91 13.21 -13.49
C GLU A 90 -17.11 14.40 -14.06
N LYS A 91 -16.70 15.39 -13.24
CA LYS A 91 -15.85 16.49 -13.72
C LYS A 91 -14.93 17.12 -12.65
N TYR A 92 -14.74 16.44 -11.50
CA TYR A 92 -14.04 16.89 -10.29
C TYR A 92 -14.43 18.29 -9.75
N PRO A 93 -15.30 18.35 -8.73
CA PRO A 93 -15.27 19.43 -7.75
C PRO A 93 -15.20 18.84 -6.33
N GLN A 94 -14.06 19.03 -5.67
CA GLN A 94 -13.80 18.71 -4.25
C GLN A 94 -14.23 17.30 -3.81
N ALA A 95 -13.28 16.35 -3.86
CA ALA A 95 -13.44 15.03 -3.25
C ALA A 95 -13.43 15.18 -1.71
N VAL A 96 -14.53 15.67 -1.15
CA VAL A 96 -14.78 15.54 0.28
C VAL A 96 -15.15 14.07 0.48
N ALA A 97 -14.30 13.31 1.15
CA ALA A 97 -14.63 11.96 1.56
C ALA A 97 -15.90 12.03 2.43
N HIS A 98 -17.03 11.60 1.89
CA HIS A 98 -18.26 11.50 2.67
C HIS A 98 -18.15 10.21 3.49
N MET A 99 -17.75 10.34 4.75
CA MET A 99 -17.90 9.25 5.71
C MET A 99 -19.38 9.14 6.08
N LYS A 100 -20.00 8.03 5.70
CA LYS A 100 -21.34 7.66 6.15
C LYS A 100 -21.19 6.54 7.17
N THR A 101 -21.62 6.82 8.40
CA THR A 101 -21.70 5.83 9.48
C THR A 101 -23.15 5.40 9.64
N ASP A 102 -23.44 4.15 9.31
CA ASP A 102 -24.76 3.56 9.55
C ASP A 102 -24.79 2.99 10.97
N LEU A 103 -25.48 3.68 11.88
CA LEU A 103 -25.65 3.26 13.27
C LEU A 103 -26.84 2.31 13.38
N THR A 104 -26.61 1.10 13.90
CA THR A 104 -27.70 0.16 14.17
C THR A 104 -27.75 -0.19 15.66
N PRO A 105 -28.87 0.09 16.36
CA PRO A 105 -30.09 0.76 15.88
C PRO A 105 -29.90 2.27 15.65
N HIS A 106 -30.73 2.86 14.77
CA HIS A 106 -30.72 4.30 14.49
C HIS A 106 -31.27 5.08 15.71
N PRO A 107 -30.54 6.08 16.24
CA PRO A 107 -31.03 6.89 17.35
C PRO A 107 -32.21 7.76 16.90
N ALA A 108 -33.20 7.92 17.78
CA ALA A 108 -34.43 8.67 17.49
C ALA A 108 -34.20 10.20 17.38
N ASP A 109 -33.07 10.70 17.90
CA ASP A 109 -32.71 12.11 17.88
C ASP A 109 -31.27 12.27 17.35
N ASN A 110 -31.10 13.11 16.33
CA ASN A 110 -29.88 13.32 15.52
C ASN A 110 -28.68 13.94 16.27
N HIS A 111 -28.55 13.74 17.58
CA HIS A 111 -27.45 14.28 18.37
C HIS A 111 -26.47 13.18 18.80
N VAL A 112 -25.19 13.45 18.62
CA VAL A 112 -24.09 12.61 19.06
C VAL A 112 -23.18 13.47 20.02
N ASP A 113 -23.50 13.53 21.34
CA ASP A 113 -22.71 13.92 22.55
C ASP A 113 -21.43 13.10 23.00
N VAL A 114 -20.18 13.56 22.74
CA VAL A 114 -18.97 12.97 23.39
C VAL A 114 -18.83 13.45 24.82
N SER A 115 -19.29 12.60 25.72
CA SER A 115 -19.12 12.80 27.15
C SER A 115 -18.62 11.50 27.77
N THR A 116 -17.67 11.59 28.71
CA THR A 116 -17.30 10.42 29.54
C THR A 116 -18.45 9.99 30.46
N HIS A 117 -19.54 10.77 30.51
CA HIS A 117 -20.76 10.57 31.30
C HIS A 117 -22.03 11.00 30.53
N GLY A 118 -22.16 10.62 29.25
CA GLY A 118 -23.30 11.03 28.40
C GLY A 118 -23.38 10.20 27.12
N THR A 119 -24.59 9.88 26.67
CA THR A 119 -24.92 8.71 25.85
C THR A 119 -24.56 8.76 24.37
N ASN A 120 -23.68 9.64 23.87
CA ASN A 120 -23.68 9.83 22.43
C ASN A 120 -22.35 10.29 21.78
N SER A 121 -21.19 9.67 21.95
CA SER A 121 -19.92 10.29 21.49
C SER A 121 -19.67 10.53 19.97
N THR A 122 -19.58 11.79 19.48
CA THR A 122 -19.10 12.15 18.11
C THR A 122 -17.59 12.33 18.02
N VAL A 123 -16.90 11.41 17.35
CA VAL A 123 -15.48 11.57 17.01
C VAL A 123 -15.36 12.29 15.66
N TYR A 124 -14.73 13.48 15.67
CA TYR A 124 -14.32 14.17 14.46
C TYR A 124 -12.91 13.73 14.06
N VAL A 125 -12.76 13.18 12.86
CA VAL A 125 -11.45 12.86 12.27
C VAL A 125 -11.10 13.96 11.28
N ASP A 126 -10.08 14.75 11.61
CA ASP A 126 -9.52 15.74 10.70
C ASP A 126 -8.73 15.03 9.59
N VAL A 127 -9.25 15.10 8.36
CA VAL A 127 -8.64 14.52 7.15
C VAL A 127 -7.98 15.59 6.27
N THR A 128 -7.86 16.84 6.74
CA THR A 128 -7.26 17.94 5.98
C THR A 128 -5.84 17.60 5.53
N ALA A 129 -5.05 17.01 6.43
CA ALA A 129 -3.69 16.55 6.13
C ALA A 129 -3.64 15.46 5.04
N MET A 130 -4.69 14.63 4.90
CA MET A 130 -4.77 13.65 3.80
C MET A 130 -5.09 14.33 2.47
N GLY A 131 -5.95 15.36 2.49
CA GLY A 131 -6.22 16.21 1.32
C GLY A 131 -4.94 16.88 0.81
N ASP A 132 -4.18 17.50 1.70
CA ASP A 132 -2.90 18.16 1.36
C ASP A 132 -1.89 17.17 0.74
N VAL A 133 -1.78 15.96 1.30
CA VAL A 133 -0.90 14.91 0.76
C VAL A 133 -1.37 14.42 -0.61
N MET A 134 -2.68 14.26 -0.83
CA MET A 134 -3.23 13.87 -2.13
C MET A 134 -3.00 14.93 -3.19
N ASP A 135 -3.20 16.20 -2.85
CA ASP A 135 -2.93 17.32 -3.76
C ASP A 135 -1.44 17.42 -4.08
N GLN A 136 -0.56 17.23 -3.09
CA GLN A 136 0.88 17.20 -3.31
C GLN A 136 1.31 16.03 -4.21
N LEU A 137 0.75 14.84 -4.02
CA LEU A 137 1.00 13.68 -4.88
C LEU A 137 0.50 13.91 -6.31
N LEU A 138 -0.64 14.58 -6.49
CA LEU A 138 -1.15 14.93 -7.80
C LEU A 138 -0.19 15.88 -8.53
N HIS A 139 0.26 16.95 -7.86
CA HIS A 139 1.22 17.90 -8.42
C HIS A 139 2.54 17.21 -8.78
N ASN A 140 3.10 16.41 -7.86
CA ASN A 140 4.34 15.67 -8.11
C ASN A 140 4.21 14.70 -9.30
N ASN A 141 3.06 14.05 -9.48
CA ASN A 141 2.81 13.18 -10.63
C ASN A 141 2.77 13.93 -11.96
N VAL A 142 2.17 15.13 -11.99
CA VAL A 142 2.15 15.99 -13.18
C VAL A 142 3.57 16.45 -13.53
N ASP A 143 4.34 16.88 -12.54
CA ASP A 143 5.73 17.31 -12.73
C ASP A 143 6.61 16.15 -13.21
N LEU A 144 6.46 14.97 -12.60
CA LEU A 144 7.19 13.78 -13.01
C LEU A 144 6.84 13.37 -14.45
N LYS A 145 5.55 13.39 -14.82
CA LYS A 145 5.11 13.10 -16.20
C LYS A 145 5.73 14.08 -17.21
N THR A 146 5.82 15.36 -16.83
CA THR A 146 6.44 16.39 -17.66
C THR A 146 7.95 16.15 -17.82
N GLN A 147 8.66 15.83 -16.72
CA GLN A 147 10.08 15.48 -16.76
C GLN A 147 10.35 14.25 -17.61
N VAL A 148 9.55 13.19 -17.46
CA VAL A 148 9.66 11.97 -18.27
C VAL A 148 9.45 12.29 -19.76
N SER A 149 8.46 13.11 -20.09
CA SER A 149 8.21 13.53 -21.49
C SER A 149 9.39 14.32 -22.08
N MET A 150 10.00 15.22 -21.30
CA MET A 150 11.19 15.98 -21.74
C MET A 150 12.41 15.06 -21.94
N LEU A 151 12.65 14.13 -21.01
CA LEU A 151 13.74 13.15 -21.14
C LEU A 151 13.52 12.24 -22.35
N GLN A 152 12.29 11.80 -22.58
CA GLN A 152 11.95 10.99 -23.74
C GLN A 152 12.23 11.74 -25.04
N LYS A 153 11.79 13.01 -25.15
CA LYS A 153 12.10 13.84 -26.31
C LYS A 153 13.61 14.00 -26.53
N GLY A 154 14.36 14.24 -25.46
CA GLY A 154 15.83 14.34 -25.52
C GLY A 154 16.49 13.03 -25.98
N ASN A 155 15.98 11.88 -25.53
CA ASN A 155 16.44 10.57 -25.97
C ASN A 155 16.12 10.30 -27.45
N ASP A 156 14.93 10.70 -27.91
CA ASP A 156 14.52 10.58 -29.30
C ASP A 156 15.43 11.42 -30.21
N GLU A 157 15.73 12.66 -29.84
CA GLU A 157 16.66 13.53 -30.58
C GLU A 157 18.08 12.96 -30.61
N ARG A 158 18.57 12.40 -29.51
CA ARG A 158 19.87 11.72 -29.45
C ARG A 158 19.90 10.48 -30.35
N ALA A 159 18.82 9.69 -30.39
CA ALA A 159 18.72 8.52 -31.26
C ALA A 159 18.80 8.91 -32.74
N LYS A 160 18.08 9.97 -33.13
CA LYS A 160 18.16 10.53 -34.50
C LYS A 160 19.57 10.99 -34.84
N LEU A 161 20.18 11.76 -33.95
CA LEU A 161 21.55 12.25 -34.15
C LEU A 161 22.53 11.10 -34.29
N TYR A 162 22.44 10.10 -33.41
CA TYR A 162 23.30 8.92 -33.47
C TYR A 162 23.15 8.18 -34.80
N ALA A 163 21.92 7.94 -35.26
CA ALA A 163 21.65 7.30 -36.55
C ALA A 163 22.28 8.09 -37.72
N ALA A 164 22.28 9.42 -37.66
CA ALA A 164 22.82 10.28 -38.69
C ALA A 164 24.36 10.29 -38.75
N ILE A 165 25.04 10.22 -37.61
CA ILE A 165 26.49 10.42 -37.52
C ILE A 165 27.29 9.12 -37.53
N VAL A 166 26.68 8.01 -37.14
CA VAL A 166 27.41 6.74 -37.02
C VAL A 166 27.79 6.22 -38.41
N PRO A 167 29.06 5.88 -38.66
CA PRO A 167 29.44 5.22 -39.90
C PRO A 167 28.71 3.87 -40.02
N ALA A 168 27.86 3.74 -41.05
CA ALA A 168 27.08 2.54 -41.30
C ALA A 168 27.23 2.05 -42.76
N PRO A 169 26.92 0.78 -43.07
CA PRO A 169 26.87 0.27 -44.45
C PRO A 169 25.89 1.07 -45.33
N GLN A 170 26.09 1.08 -46.67
CA GLN A 170 25.30 1.94 -47.56
C GLN A 170 23.78 1.70 -47.46
N ALA A 171 23.33 0.43 -47.42
CA ALA A 171 21.91 0.11 -47.30
C ALA A 171 21.26 0.66 -46.01
N VAL A 172 22.04 0.74 -44.93
CA VAL A 172 21.61 1.36 -43.67
C VAL A 172 21.55 2.89 -43.84
N ARG A 173 22.60 3.49 -44.43
CA ARG A 173 22.62 4.94 -44.70
C ARG A 173 21.43 5.39 -45.55
N ASP A 174 21.15 4.69 -46.65
CA ASP A 174 20.01 4.98 -47.52
C ASP A 174 18.68 4.94 -46.75
N THR A 175 18.55 3.99 -45.81
CA THR A 175 17.36 3.85 -44.96
C THR A 175 17.25 5.01 -43.97
N VAL A 176 18.34 5.36 -43.30
CA VAL A 176 18.39 6.48 -42.35
C VAL A 176 18.07 7.79 -43.06
N ASP A 177 18.72 8.06 -44.20
CA ASP A 177 18.51 9.28 -44.99
C ASP A 177 17.06 9.39 -45.47
N LYS A 178 16.47 8.28 -45.94
CA LYS A 178 15.06 8.24 -46.34
C LYS A 178 14.12 8.62 -45.19
N VAL A 179 14.37 8.11 -43.98
CA VAL A 179 13.52 8.38 -42.81
C VAL A 179 13.72 9.80 -42.29
N MET A 180 14.97 10.27 -42.19
CA MET A 180 15.30 11.59 -41.65
C MET A 180 14.84 12.73 -42.55
N ASN A 181 14.84 12.54 -43.87
CA ASN A 181 14.38 13.55 -44.83
C ASN A 181 12.86 13.52 -45.08
N ALA A 182 12.13 12.59 -44.45
CA ALA A 182 10.68 12.51 -44.59
C ALA A 182 9.98 13.56 -43.73
N ALA A 183 8.89 14.13 -44.26
CA ALA A 183 8.00 15.00 -43.49
C ALA A 183 7.34 14.27 -42.31
N ASP A 184 7.08 12.96 -42.46
CA ASP A 184 6.63 12.08 -41.39
C ASP A 184 7.59 10.89 -41.25
N SER A 185 8.62 11.07 -40.41
CA SER A 185 9.64 10.04 -40.16
C SER A 185 9.05 8.77 -39.56
N SER A 186 7.97 8.86 -38.77
CA SER A 186 7.35 7.71 -38.10
C SER A 186 6.60 6.82 -39.10
N ALA A 187 5.82 7.43 -39.98
CA ALA A 187 5.12 6.70 -41.04
C ALA A 187 6.11 6.03 -42.00
N VAL A 188 7.17 6.72 -42.40
CA VAL A 188 8.19 6.17 -43.31
C VAL A 188 9.00 5.05 -42.65
N ALA A 189 9.29 5.15 -41.35
CA ALA A 189 9.92 4.06 -40.61
C ALA A 189 9.02 2.81 -40.56
N THR A 190 7.73 3.00 -40.30
CA THR A 190 6.73 1.91 -40.28
C THR A 190 6.61 1.23 -41.64
N ASP A 191 6.55 2.00 -42.74
CA ASP A 191 6.52 1.44 -44.09
C ASP A 191 7.81 0.68 -44.42
N THR A 192 8.96 1.21 -44.02
CA THR A 192 10.26 0.56 -44.22
C THR A 192 10.34 -0.77 -43.49
N CYS A 193 9.85 -0.84 -42.25
CA CYS A 193 9.79 -2.07 -41.45
C CYS A 193 8.89 -3.16 -42.06
N ARG A 194 7.85 -2.79 -42.81
CA ARG A 194 6.99 -3.78 -43.50
C ARG A 194 7.66 -4.42 -44.71
N LYS A 195 8.64 -3.73 -45.32
CA LYS A 195 9.23 -4.09 -46.62
C LYS A 195 10.67 -4.58 -46.52
N SER A 196 11.30 -4.40 -45.37
CA SER A 196 12.74 -4.62 -45.16
C SER A 196 12.99 -5.64 -44.06
N ASN A 197 14.23 -6.10 -43.95
CA ASN A 197 14.63 -6.98 -42.85
C ASN A 197 14.71 -6.22 -41.51
N ALA A 198 14.89 -6.99 -40.44
CA ALA A 198 14.92 -6.49 -39.07
C ALA A 198 16.05 -5.47 -38.80
N ALA A 199 17.20 -5.58 -39.47
CA ALA A 199 18.31 -4.63 -39.30
C ALA A 199 17.94 -3.24 -39.84
N LEU A 200 17.43 -3.18 -41.07
CA LEU A 200 16.98 -1.92 -41.68
C LEU A 200 15.77 -1.34 -40.93
N CYS A 201 14.86 -2.19 -40.46
CA CYS A 201 13.75 -1.75 -39.62
C CYS A 201 14.23 -1.10 -38.31
N GLY A 202 15.23 -1.68 -37.65
CA GLY A 202 15.79 -1.09 -36.42
C GLY A 202 16.40 0.28 -36.66
N TRP A 203 17.19 0.44 -37.72
CA TRP A 203 17.76 1.74 -38.09
C TRP A 203 16.71 2.76 -38.51
N ALA A 204 15.63 2.32 -39.18
CA ALA A 204 14.51 3.18 -39.52
C ALA A 204 13.80 3.69 -38.26
N HIS A 205 13.54 2.84 -37.27
CA HIS A 205 12.97 3.26 -35.99
C HIS A 205 13.91 4.22 -35.24
N LEU A 206 15.21 3.94 -35.23
CA LEU A 206 16.19 4.78 -34.57
C LEU A 206 16.29 6.18 -35.20
N ALA A 207 16.28 6.24 -36.55
CA ALA A 207 16.23 7.48 -37.32
C ALA A 207 14.92 8.25 -37.16
N ALA A 208 13.83 7.59 -36.79
CA ALA A 208 12.58 8.23 -36.39
C ALA A 208 12.58 8.69 -34.92
N GLY A 209 13.63 8.37 -34.15
CA GLY A 209 13.77 8.69 -32.73
C GLY A 209 13.23 7.61 -31.79
N ASN A 210 12.67 6.51 -32.29
CA ASN A 210 12.09 5.48 -31.45
C ASN A 210 13.13 4.40 -31.08
N ALA A 211 13.95 4.70 -30.06
CA ALA A 211 15.02 3.81 -29.60
C ALA A 211 14.49 2.45 -29.09
N GLN A 212 13.30 2.42 -28.49
CA GLN A 212 12.73 1.21 -27.92
C GLN A 212 12.25 0.24 -29.01
N ALA A 213 11.53 0.74 -30.02
CA ALA A 213 11.18 -0.08 -31.18
C ALA A 213 12.44 -0.52 -31.95
N ALA A 214 13.44 0.35 -32.07
CA ALA A 214 14.71 0.02 -32.71
C ALA A 214 15.41 -1.16 -32.02
N GLN A 215 15.48 -1.16 -30.69
CA GLN A 215 16.09 -2.23 -29.91
C GLN A 215 15.44 -3.60 -30.17
N VAL A 216 14.10 -3.65 -30.25
CA VAL A 216 13.37 -4.90 -30.58
C VAL A 216 13.78 -5.41 -31.96
N SER A 217 13.78 -4.55 -32.97
CA SER A 217 14.16 -4.91 -34.33
C SER A 217 15.64 -5.31 -34.44
N PHE A 218 16.55 -4.62 -33.77
CA PHE A 218 17.95 -5.00 -33.77
C PHE A 218 18.20 -6.33 -33.06
N THR A 219 17.45 -6.62 -31.98
CA THR A 219 17.51 -7.92 -31.29
C THR A 219 17.10 -9.05 -32.23
N ALA A 220 16.01 -8.86 -32.98
CA ALA A 220 15.58 -9.81 -34.00
C ALA A 220 16.65 -9.98 -35.09
N ALA A 221 17.26 -8.88 -35.56
CA ALA A 221 18.28 -8.92 -36.60
C ALA A 221 19.55 -9.67 -36.18
N ALA A 222 19.95 -9.58 -34.91
CA ALA A 222 21.16 -10.23 -34.41
C ALA A 222 21.05 -11.77 -34.40
N GLY A 223 19.84 -12.32 -34.34
CA GLY A 223 19.57 -13.76 -34.34
C GLY A 223 19.11 -14.33 -35.68
N ASP A 224 18.92 -13.50 -36.70
CA ASP A 224 18.36 -13.92 -37.99
C ASP A 224 19.47 -14.21 -39.01
N PRO A 225 19.67 -15.48 -39.42
CA PRO A 225 20.70 -15.85 -40.39
C PRO A 225 20.42 -15.33 -41.81
N ALA A 226 19.18 -14.89 -42.12
CA ALA A 226 18.82 -14.34 -43.41
C ALA A 226 19.27 -12.87 -43.57
N VAL A 227 19.66 -12.20 -42.47
CA VAL A 227 20.14 -10.82 -42.52
C VAL A 227 21.59 -10.79 -43.07
N PRO A 228 21.89 -9.91 -44.05
CA PRO A 228 23.25 -9.74 -44.54
C PRO A 228 24.24 -9.43 -43.41
N LYS A 229 25.42 -10.06 -43.42
CA LYS A 229 26.41 -9.98 -42.32
C LYS A 229 26.74 -8.55 -41.91
N GLU A 230 26.95 -7.64 -42.87
CA GLU A 230 27.25 -6.23 -42.59
C GLU A 230 26.09 -5.51 -41.91
N GLN A 231 24.84 -5.84 -42.28
CA GLN A 231 23.65 -5.28 -41.65
C GLN A 231 23.41 -5.87 -40.26
N ALA A 232 23.70 -7.16 -40.06
CA ALA A 232 23.64 -7.80 -38.74
C ALA A 232 24.70 -7.20 -37.79
N ALA A 233 25.93 -6.99 -38.26
CA ALA A 233 26.98 -6.31 -37.50
C ALA A 233 26.57 -4.87 -37.14
N SER A 234 26.01 -4.14 -38.11
CA SER A 234 25.48 -2.80 -37.87
C SER A 234 24.31 -2.80 -36.87
N ALA A 235 23.41 -3.80 -36.93
CA ALA A 235 22.33 -3.95 -35.95
C ALA A 235 22.86 -4.25 -34.54
N GLN A 236 23.92 -5.06 -34.42
CA GLN A 236 24.61 -5.27 -33.13
C GLN A 236 25.22 -3.96 -32.60
N ASN A 237 25.75 -3.09 -33.47
CA ASN A 237 26.19 -1.76 -33.08
C ASN A 237 25.02 -0.89 -32.57
N GLY A 238 23.88 -0.93 -33.29
CA GLY A 238 22.63 -0.30 -32.87
C GLY A 238 22.15 -0.78 -31.49
N LEU A 239 22.21 -2.09 -31.21
CA LEU A 239 21.95 -2.63 -29.87
C LEU A 239 22.89 -2.05 -28.82
N GLY A 240 24.18 -1.99 -29.14
CA GLY A 240 25.20 -1.36 -28.29
C GLY A 240 24.80 0.05 -27.87
N TYR A 241 24.35 0.87 -28.82
CA TYR A 241 23.82 2.20 -28.54
C TYR A 241 22.58 2.18 -27.63
N THR A 242 21.58 1.34 -27.94
CA THR A 242 20.35 1.27 -27.12
C THR A 242 20.63 0.86 -25.68
N TYR A 243 21.55 -0.09 -25.45
CA TYR A 243 21.98 -0.48 -24.11
C TYR A 243 22.74 0.64 -23.37
N LEU A 244 23.52 1.48 -24.06
CA LEU A 244 24.13 2.65 -23.42
C LEU A 244 23.05 3.63 -22.91
N THR A 245 22.00 3.86 -23.69
CA THR A 245 20.91 4.77 -23.28
C THR A 245 20.11 4.24 -22.10
N GLU A 246 20.12 2.92 -21.87
CA GLU A 246 19.53 2.26 -20.70
C GLU A 246 20.48 2.18 -19.49
N GLY A 247 21.72 2.68 -19.61
CA GLY A 247 22.75 2.55 -18.57
C GLY A 247 23.40 1.16 -18.48
N ARG A 248 23.03 0.24 -19.37
CA ARG A 248 23.54 -1.14 -19.44
C ARG A 248 24.89 -1.19 -20.15
N THR A 249 25.88 -0.59 -19.49
CA THR A 249 27.20 -0.30 -20.08
C THR A 249 27.98 -1.57 -20.44
N VAL A 250 27.87 -2.64 -19.64
CA VAL A 250 28.59 -3.89 -19.90
C VAL A 250 28.04 -4.58 -21.14
N GLU A 251 26.73 -4.72 -21.25
CA GLU A 251 26.08 -5.29 -22.43
C GLU A 251 26.31 -4.42 -23.67
N ALA A 252 26.26 -3.11 -23.53
CA ALA A 252 26.57 -2.19 -24.59
C ALA A 252 27.98 -2.39 -25.16
N ILE A 253 29.00 -2.45 -24.28
CA ILE A 253 30.39 -2.70 -24.68
C ILE A 253 30.50 -4.05 -25.38
N GLN A 254 29.83 -5.09 -24.87
CA GLN A 254 29.89 -6.42 -25.46
C GLN A 254 29.30 -6.45 -26.87
N GLN A 255 28.12 -5.86 -27.08
CA GLN A 255 27.49 -5.80 -28.41
C GLN A 255 28.30 -4.96 -29.39
N THR A 256 28.76 -3.78 -28.95
CA THR A 256 29.58 -2.90 -29.79
C THR A 256 30.92 -3.57 -30.16
N LYS A 257 31.52 -4.33 -29.23
CA LYS A 257 32.73 -5.13 -29.50
C LYS A 257 32.49 -6.23 -30.52
N SER A 258 31.37 -6.95 -30.40
CA SER A 258 30.97 -7.98 -31.37
C SER A 258 30.83 -7.38 -32.78
N ALA A 259 30.11 -6.27 -32.88
CA ALA A 259 29.92 -5.55 -34.15
C ALA A 259 31.25 -5.11 -34.78
N ALA A 260 32.17 -4.55 -33.97
CA ALA A 260 33.48 -4.12 -34.46
C ALA A 260 34.34 -5.30 -34.96
N VAL A 261 34.31 -6.45 -34.28
CA VAL A 261 35.00 -7.67 -34.73
C VAL A 261 34.39 -8.21 -36.03
N ALA A 262 33.08 -8.04 -36.21
CA ALA A 262 32.38 -8.40 -37.44
C ALA A 262 32.60 -7.40 -38.60
N GLY A 263 33.41 -6.36 -38.40
CA GLY A 263 33.80 -5.40 -39.43
C GLY A 263 32.99 -4.10 -39.46
N ASP A 264 32.12 -3.84 -38.48
CA ASP A 264 31.37 -2.59 -38.43
C ASP A 264 32.28 -1.42 -38.00
N HIS A 265 32.48 -0.48 -38.93
CA HIS A 265 33.35 0.67 -38.69
C HIS A 265 32.76 1.63 -37.64
N GLY A 266 31.44 1.83 -37.64
CA GLY A 266 30.75 2.66 -36.65
C GLY A 266 30.95 2.15 -35.23
N ALA A 267 30.89 0.84 -35.04
CA ALA A 267 31.13 0.18 -33.76
C ALA A 267 32.56 0.38 -33.27
N SER A 268 33.53 0.36 -34.18
CA SER A 268 34.93 0.65 -33.83
C SER A 268 35.10 2.08 -33.31
N VAL A 269 34.44 3.05 -33.94
CA VAL A 269 34.42 4.46 -33.50
C VAL A 269 33.70 4.61 -32.16
N GLN A 270 32.53 3.99 -32.00
CA GLN A 270 31.76 4.04 -30.76
C GLN A 270 32.52 3.42 -29.58
N LEU A 271 33.18 2.28 -29.76
CA LEU A 271 34.02 1.69 -28.70
C LEU A 271 35.13 2.62 -28.24
N GLN A 272 35.75 3.38 -29.16
CA GLN A 272 36.75 4.37 -28.79
C GLN A 272 36.13 5.50 -27.96
N ALA A 273 34.93 5.97 -28.34
CA ALA A 273 34.20 6.97 -27.57
C ALA A 273 33.88 6.47 -26.15
N ILE A 274 33.30 5.27 -26.01
CA ILE A 274 32.99 4.66 -24.70
C ILE A 274 34.26 4.56 -23.83
N LYS A 275 35.38 4.06 -24.38
CA LYS A 275 36.64 3.92 -23.64
C LYS A 275 37.20 5.25 -23.14
N ARG A 276 37.03 6.34 -23.89
CA ARG A 276 37.47 7.67 -23.47
C ARG A 276 36.64 8.18 -22.30
N THR A 277 35.34 7.92 -22.31
CA THR A 277 34.44 8.33 -21.21
C THR A 277 34.68 7.50 -19.94
N VAL A 278 34.92 6.20 -20.06
CA VAL A 278 35.17 5.32 -18.89
C VAL A 278 36.53 5.59 -18.22
N LYS A 279 37.54 6.08 -18.95
CA LYS A 279 38.84 6.47 -18.37
C LYS A 279 38.84 7.85 -17.69
N GLY A 280 37.80 8.65 -17.90
CA GLY A 280 37.68 10.01 -17.37
C GLY A 280 36.86 10.09 -16.07
N ILE A 281 36.38 8.95 -15.56
CA ILE A 281 35.75 8.77 -14.24
C ILE A 281 36.76 8.03 -13.36
#